data_AF-A0ABD7D506-F1
#
_entry.id   AF-A0ABD7D506-F1
#
_cell.length_a   1.000
_cell.length_b   1.000
_cell.length_c   1.000
_cell.angle_alpha   90.00
_cell.angle_beta   90.00
_cell.angle_gamma   90.00
#
_symmetry.space_group_name_H-M   'P 1'
#
loop_
_entity.id
_entity.type
_entity.pdbx_description
1 polymer ?
#
loop_
_entity_poly.entity_id
_entity_poly.type
_entity_poly.pdbx_seq_one_letter_code
_entity_poly.pdbx_strand_id
1 'polypeptide(L)'
;MSPTLHHEYDVRVLAVRPWGLDVVLPDGTAGQIVNAKDPHWPDGDQESSVGTVVRAVVLDDERDPVRLSALADDRAIARSLREGAAG
;
A
#
# COMPACT_ATOMS: atom_id res chain seq x y z
N MET A 1 7.47 -11.04 9.22
CA MET A 1 6.37 -10.56 10.08
C MET A 1 5.23 -10.33 9.11
N SER A 2 4.19 -11.16 9.13
CA SER A 2 3.13 -11.06 8.14
C SER A 2 2.46 -9.68 8.14
N PRO A 3 2.02 -9.17 6.99
CA PRO A 3 1.20 -7.97 6.93
C PRO A 3 -0.01 -8.10 7.84
N THR A 4 -0.39 -7.00 8.48
CA THR A 4 -1.53 -6.93 9.38
C THR A 4 -2.50 -5.88 8.89
N LEU A 5 -3.80 -6.20 8.86
CA LEU A 5 -4.85 -5.27 8.51
C LEU A 5 -4.71 -3.94 9.27
N HIS A 6 -4.95 -2.84 8.55
CA HIS A 6 -4.79 -1.46 9.02
C HIS A 6 -3.37 -1.05 9.40
N HIS A 7 -2.34 -1.90 9.35
CA HIS A 7 -0.97 -1.45 9.62
C HIS A 7 -0.34 -0.77 8.41
N GLU A 8 0.49 0.24 8.68
CA GLU A 8 1.23 0.97 7.67
C GLU A 8 2.67 0.46 7.54
N TYR A 9 3.12 0.26 6.31
CA TYR A 9 4.44 -0.25 5.95
C TYR A 9 5.11 0.65 4.92
N ASP A 10 6.43 0.65 4.94
CA ASP A 10 7.25 1.23 3.90
C ASP A 10 7.50 0.14 2.86
N VAL A 11 6.80 0.23 1.73
CA VAL A 11 6.82 -0.80 0.67
C VAL A 11 7.65 -0.32 -0.50
N ARG A 12 8.40 -1.23 -1.12
CA ARG A 12 9.20 -0.91 -2.31
C ARG A 12 8.41 -1.20 -3.57
N VAL A 13 8.36 -0.26 -4.50
CA VAL A 13 7.74 -0.48 -5.81
C VAL A 13 8.65 -1.36 -6.67
N LEU A 14 8.09 -2.43 -7.21
CA LEU A 14 8.79 -3.39 -8.07
C LEU A 14 8.48 -3.19 -9.55
N ALA A 15 7.21 -2.89 -9.86
CA ALA A 15 6.78 -2.68 -11.24
C ALA A 15 5.52 -1.82 -11.28
N VAL A 16 5.34 -1.15 -12.41
CA VAL A 16 4.09 -0.47 -12.78
C VAL A 16 3.29 -1.39 -13.69
N ARG A 17 1.98 -1.40 -13.50
CA ARG A 17 0.99 -2.11 -14.30
C ARG A 17 -0.09 -1.13 -14.74
N PRO A 18 -0.83 -1.40 -15.82
CA PRO A 18 -1.96 -0.56 -16.22
C PRO A 18 -3.03 -0.37 -15.14
N TRP A 19 -3.08 -1.27 -14.16
CA TRP A 19 -4.04 -1.26 -13.05
C TRP A 19 -3.45 -0.78 -11.70
N GLY A 20 -2.15 -0.43 -11.63
CA GLY A 20 -1.52 0.02 -10.39
C GLY A 20 -0.06 -0.38 -10.24
N LEU A 21 0.41 -0.50 -9.01
CA LEU A 21 1.79 -0.80 -8.64
C LEU A 21 1.89 -2.17 -7.99
N ASP A 22 2.82 -3.00 -8.48
CA ASP A 22 3.30 -4.18 -7.78
C ASP A 22 4.36 -3.72 -6.78
N VAL A 23 4.21 -4.09 -5.50
CA VAL A 23 5.10 -3.68 -4.41
C VAL A 23 5.54 -4.88 -3.59
N VAL A 24 6.59 -4.70 -2.79
CA VAL A 24 7.05 -5.68 -1.80
C VAL A 24 7.13 -5.06 -0.42
N LEU A 25 6.60 -5.77 0.57
CA LEU A 25 6.68 -5.42 1.99
C LEU A 25 8.09 -5.71 2.55
N PRO A 26 8.46 -5.12 3.70
CA PRO A 26 9.77 -5.34 4.32
C PRO A 26 10.13 -6.81 4.59
N ASP A 27 9.14 -7.68 4.77
CA ASP A 27 9.34 -9.10 5.02
C ASP A 27 9.37 -9.96 3.74
N GLY A 28 9.30 -9.33 2.56
CA GLY A 28 9.29 -10.00 1.26
C GLY A 28 7.89 -10.34 0.73
N THR A 29 6.82 -10.06 1.48
CA THR A 29 5.45 -10.33 1.03
C THR A 29 5.09 -9.48 -0.19
N ALA A 30 4.46 -10.09 -1.19
CA ALA A 30 3.97 -9.39 -2.36
C ALA A 30 2.74 -8.54 -2.02
N GLY A 31 2.72 -7.31 -2.52
CA GLY A 31 1.62 -6.38 -2.33
C GLY A 31 1.20 -5.71 -3.64
N GLN A 32 0.00 -5.17 -3.64
CA GLN A 32 -0.53 -4.39 -4.75
C GLN A 32 -1.18 -3.10 -4.26
N ILE A 33 -0.84 -1.99 -4.92
CA ILE A 33 -1.55 -0.71 -4.81
C ILE A 33 -2.27 -0.49 -6.13
N VAL A 34 -3.59 -0.67 -6.16
CA VAL A 34 -4.36 -0.37 -7.37
C VAL A 34 -4.32 1.12 -7.68
N ASN A 35 -4.46 1.51 -8.95
CA ASN A 35 -4.38 2.89 -9.40
C ASN A 35 -5.23 3.88 -8.58
N ALA A 36 -6.47 3.53 -8.24
CA ALA A 36 -7.37 4.34 -7.42
C ALA A 36 -6.89 4.53 -5.96
N LYS A 37 -5.81 3.86 -5.58
CA LYS A 37 -5.16 3.89 -4.25
C LYS A 37 -3.75 4.48 -4.30
N ASP A 38 -3.32 5.01 -5.45
CA ASP A 38 -2.07 5.76 -5.62
C ASP A 38 -2.39 7.27 -5.76
N PRO A 39 -1.85 8.14 -4.90
CA PRO A 39 -2.11 9.59 -4.97
C PRO A 39 -1.53 10.27 -6.23
N HIS A 40 -0.62 9.62 -6.96
CA HIS A 40 -0.02 10.17 -8.17
C HIS A 40 -0.67 9.62 -9.46
N TRP A 41 -1.70 8.79 -9.37
CA TRP A 41 -2.37 8.25 -10.55
C TRP A 41 -3.56 9.12 -10.98
N PRO A 42 -3.77 9.37 -12.30
CA PRO A 42 -2.94 9.00 -13.45
C PRO A 42 -1.86 10.03 -13.80
N ASP A 43 -1.85 11.19 -13.15
CA ASP A 43 -1.14 12.39 -13.63
C ASP A 43 0.38 12.39 -13.39
N GLY A 44 0.88 11.48 -12.55
CA GLY A 44 2.32 11.32 -12.24
C GLY A 44 3.08 10.47 -13.26
N ASP A 45 4.42 10.50 -13.17
CA ASP A 45 5.29 9.54 -13.87
C ASP A 45 5.43 8.28 -13.02
N GLN A 46 4.52 7.31 -13.20
CA GLN A 46 4.55 6.08 -12.38
C GLN A 46 5.79 5.24 -12.66
N GLU A 47 6.35 5.26 -13.87
CA GLU A 47 7.56 4.50 -14.20
C GLU A 47 8.74 4.96 -13.33
N SER A 48 8.82 6.26 -13.01
CA SER A 48 9.83 6.78 -12.08
C SER A 48 9.70 6.25 -10.65
N SER A 49 8.55 5.68 -10.26
CA SER A 49 8.34 5.13 -8.92
C SER A 49 9.02 3.78 -8.73
N VAL A 50 9.40 3.06 -9.79
CA VAL A 50 10.05 1.75 -9.69
C VAL A 50 11.35 1.85 -8.90
N GLY A 51 11.49 1.02 -7.86
CA GLY A 51 12.62 1.03 -6.95
C GLY A 51 12.52 2.03 -5.79
N THR A 52 11.55 2.93 -5.80
CA THR A 52 11.28 3.85 -4.69
C THR A 52 10.51 3.17 -3.56
N VAL A 53 10.48 3.83 -2.39
CA VAL A 53 9.73 3.39 -1.21
C VAL A 53 8.52 4.30 -1.00
N VAL A 54 7.35 3.69 -0.82
CA VAL A 54 6.08 4.37 -0.60
C VAL A 54 5.50 3.94 0.75
N ARG A 55 5.00 4.91 1.51
CA ARG A 55 4.27 4.64 2.76
C ARG A 55 2.84 4.22 2.44
N ALA A 56 2.51 2.96 2.64
CA ALA A 56 1.20 2.40 2.33
C ALA A 56 0.57 1.69 3.53
N VAL A 57 -0.75 1.62 3.57
CA VAL A 57 -1.51 0.89 4.59
C VAL A 57 -2.12 -0.38 4.02
N VAL A 58 -2.14 -1.45 4.81
CA VAL A 58 -2.82 -2.70 4.46
C VAL A 58 -4.32 -2.54 4.59
N LEU A 59 -5.03 -2.82 3.50
CA LEU A 59 -6.50 -2.79 3.42
C LEU A 59 -7.13 -4.19 3.47
N ASP A 60 -6.38 -5.22 3.11
CA ASP A 60 -6.83 -6.62 3.07
C ASP A 60 -5.57 -7.52 3.11
N ASP A 61 -5.28 -8.12 4.27
CA ASP A 61 -4.15 -9.02 4.52
C ASP A 61 -4.45 -10.49 4.18
N GLU A 62 -5.69 -10.82 3.81
CA GLU A 62 -6.08 -12.17 3.39
C GLU A 62 -5.90 -12.40 1.89
N ARG A 63 -5.62 -11.35 1.11
CA ARG A 63 -5.38 -11.42 -0.34
C ARG A 63 -3.93 -11.74 -0.70
N ASP A 64 -3.77 -12.38 -1.86
CA ASP A 64 -2.50 -12.60 -2.54
C ASP A 64 -2.57 -12.05 -3.99
N PRO A 65 -1.85 -10.95 -4.31
CA PRO A 65 -1.02 -10.14 -3.42
C PRO A 65 -1.84 -9.33 -2.41
N VAL A 66 -1.21 -8.97 -1.29
CA VAL A 66 -1.82 -8.16 -0.21
C VAL A 66 -2.30 -6.83 -0.77
N ARG A 67 -3.49 -6.38 -0.38
CA ARG A 67 -4.02 -5.11 -0.89
C ARG A 67 -3.59 -3.95 -0.03
N LEU A 68 -2.99 -2.93 -0.65
CA LEU A 68 -2.54 -1.73 0.04
C LEU A 68 -3.11 -0.44 -0.56
N SER A 69 -2.97 0.66 0.19
CA SER A 69 -3.23 2.01 -0.28
C SER A 69 -2.17 3.01 0.16
N ALA A 70 -1.78 3.89 -0.76
CA ALA A 70 -0.89 5.01 -0.52
C ALA A 70 -1.63 6.34 -0.28
N LEU A 71 -2.98 6.34 -0.28
CA LEU A 71 -3.77 7.54 -0.03
C LEU A 71 -3.64 7.99 1.43
N ALA A 72 -3.53 9.31 1.64
CA ALA A 72 -3.46 9.88 2.98
C ALA A 72 -4.71 9.59 3.81
N ASP A 73 -5.90 9.67 3.19
CA ASP A 73 -7.18 9.45 3.86
C ASP A 73 -7.32 8.00 4.34
N ASP A 74 -6.95 7.02 3.52
CA ASP A 74 -6.99 5.60 3.92
C ASP A 74 -6.04 5.34 5.10
N ARG A 75 -4.85 5.96 5.12
CA ARG A 75 -3.93 5.85 6.27
C ARG A 75 -4.52 6.48 7.52
N ALA A 76 -5.22 7.63 7.39
CA ALA A 76 -5.87 8.30 8.52
C ALA A 76 -7.03 7.47 9.08
N ILE A 77 -7.88 6.89 8.22
CA ILE A 77 -8.96 5.98 8.61
C ILE A 77 -8.40 4.77 9.34
N ALA A 78 -7.36 4.13 8.78
CA ALA A 78 -6.73 2.97 9.40
C ALA A 78 -6.12 3.29 10.77
N ARG A 79 -5.50 4.47 10.96
CA ARG A 79 -5.02 4.93 12.28
C ARG A 79 -6.16 5.00 13.29
N SER A 80 -7.28 5.64 12.91
CA SER A 80 -8.47 5.74 13.76
C SER A 80 -9.03 4.37 14.14
N LEU A 81 -9.08 3.42 13.20
CA LEU A 81 -9.52 2.06 13.46
C LEU A 81 -8.59 1.31 14.44
N ARG A 82 -7.27 1.50 14.34
CA ARG A 82 -6.31 0.92 15.29
C ARG A 82 -6.46 1.50 16.69
N GLU A 83 -6.70 2.80 16.80
CA GLU A 83 -6.90 3.48 18.07
C GLU A 83 -8.23 3.12 18.72
N GLY A 84 -9.31 3.01 17.94
CA GLY A 84 -10.63 2.62 18.41
C GLY A 84 -10.76 1.13 18.80
N ALA A 85 -9.93 0.25 18.22
CA ALA A 85 -9.88 -1.17 18.62
C ALA A 85 -9.09 -1.41 19.92
N ALA A 86 -8.34 -0.41 20.40
CA ALA A 86 -7.54 -0.48 21.62
C ALA A 86 -8.28 0.04 22.88
N GLY A 87 -9.52 0.52 22.73
CA GLY A 87 -10.39 0.99 23.82
C GLY A 87 -11.56 0.06 24.07
#